data_AF-T1JIE0-F1
#
_entry.id   AF-T1JIE0-F1
#
_cell.length_a   1.000
_cell.length_b   1.000
_cell.length_c   1.000
_cell.angle_alpha   90.00
_cell.angle_beta   90.00
_cell.angle_gamma   90.00
#
_symmetry.space_group_name_H-M   'P 1'
#
loop_
_entity.id
_entity.type
_entity.pdbx_description
1 polymer ?
#
loop_
_entity_poly.entity_id
_entity_poly.type
_entity_poly.pdbx_seq_one_letter_code
_entity_poly.pdbx_strand_id
1 'polypeptide(L)'
;MQMRFDGQIGFPGGLVNPGEKPVDAVNREMREEIDLDLSKHRATDESHVMSHVDHKTKLVTHFFAIEVNLDEFLVIEKRCLDAEDYGEESLGVLRACLYTMADKIRGFPSFLKQNFVGCCKEQLCQGLRTCNIMTEEEIRTGLSRSNDIKK
;
A
#
# COMPACT_ATOMS: atom_id res chain seq x y z
N MET A 1 -0.97 -4.37 -1.99
CA MET A 1 -1.94 -3.28 -2.23
C MET A 1 -3.30 -3.91 -2.48
N GLN A 2 -4.38 -3.15 -2.51
CA GLN A 2 -5.72 -3.68 -2.77
C GLN A 2 -6.53 -2.77 -3.68
N MET A 3 -7.44 -3.37 -4.44
CA MET A 3 -8.52 -2.66 -5.11
C MET A 3 -9.58 -2.33 -4.07
N ARG A 4 -9.93 -1.05 -3.94
CA ARG A 4 -10.96 -0.58 -3.02
C ARG A 4 -12.34 -0.61 -3.68
N PHE A 5 -13.38 -0.56 -2.87
CA PHE A 5 -14.78 -0.45 -3.30
C PHE A 5 -15.05 0.73 -4.27
N ASP A 6 -14.28 1.82 -4.15
CA ASP A 6 -14.36 3.02 -4.98
C ASP A 6 -13.63 2.89 -6.34
N GLY A 7 -13.07 1.72 -6.65
CA GLY A 7 -12.36 1.45 -7.90
C GLY A 7 -10.95 2.06 -7.95
N GLN A 8 -10.39 2.49 -6.82
CA GLN A 8 -9.02 2.97 -6.71
C GLN A 8 -8.10 1.93 -6.05
N ILE A 9 -6.81 2.00 -6.36
CA ILE A 9 -5.78 1.21 -5.70
C ILE A 9 -5.31 1.91 -4.42
N GLY A 10 -5.31 1.18 -3.32
CA GLY A 10 -4.86 1.63 -2.00
C GLY A 10 -3.94 0.63 -1.31
N PHE A 11 -3.38 1.05 -0.17
CA PHE A 11 -2.91 0.10 0.83
C PHE A 11 -4.08 -0.34 1.70
N PRO A 12 -4.02 -1.54 2.30
CA PRO A 12 -4.88 -1.87 3.41
C PRO A 12 -4.74 -0.85 4.55
N GLY A 13 -5.83 -0.56 5.25
CA GLY A 13 -5.90 0.40 6.34
C GLY A 13 -7.14 1.28 6.27
N GLY A 14 -7.44 1.95 7.38
CA GLY A 14 -8.63 2.79 7.51
C GLY A 14 -8.44 4.00 8.43
N LEU A 15 -9.55 4.51 8.94
CA LEU A 15 -9.57 5.68 9.80
C LEU A 15 -9.17 5.32 11.25
N VAL A 16 -8.52 6.25 11.92
CA VAL A 16 -8.17 6.12 13.35
C VAL A 16 -9.38 6.55 14.18
N ASN A 17 -9.85 5.66 15.06
CA ASN A 17 -10.98 5.97 15.93
C ASN A 17 -10.62 6.97 17.03
N PRO A 18 -11.59 7.74 17.58
CA PRO A 18 -11.32 8.63 18.70
C PRO A 18 -10.68 7.92 19.90
N GLY A 19 -9.50 8.38 20.30
CA GLY A 19 -8.72 7.80 21.40
C GLY A 19 -7.83 6.62 21.02
N GLU A 20 -7.88 6.15 19.76
CA GLU A 20 -7.01 5.12 19.21
C GLU A 20 -5.69 5.74 18.72
N LYS A 21 -4.57 5.03 18.90
CA LYS A 21 -3.29 5.43 18.30
C LYS A 21 -3.24 4.94 16.85
N PRO A 22 -2.55 5.64 15.93
CA PRO A 22 -2.40 5.19 14.54
C PRO A 22 -1.87 3.75 14.40
N VAL A 23 -0.94 3.33 15.27
CA VAL A 23 -0.38 1.97 15.27
C VAL A 23 -1.41 0.91 15.72
N ASP A 24 -2.32 1.26 16.63
CA ASP A 24 -3.37 0.34 17.07
C ASP A 24 -4.45 0.22 15.98
N ALA A 25 -4.82 1.36 15.37
CA ALA A 25 -5.74 1.43 14.24
C ALA A 25 -5.25 0.57 13.08
N VAL A 26 -4.02 0.79 12.58
CA VAL A 26 -3.53 0.04 11.41
C VAL A 26 -3.49 -1.47 11.67
N ASN A 27 -3.19 -1.92 12.90
CA ASN A 27 -3.22 -3.34 13.24
C ASN A 27 -4.64 -3.93 13.27
N ARG A 28 -5.62 -3.15 13.76
CA ARG A 28 -7.03 -3.53 13.70
C ARG A 28 -7.48 -3.67 12.24
N GLU A 29 -7.21 -2.65 11.43
CA GLU A 29 -7.57 -2.60 10.01
C GLU A 29 -6.87 -3.72 9.19
N MET A 30 -5.62 -4.07 9.49
CA MET A 30 -4.96 -5.19 8.83
C MET A 30 -5.65 -6.53 9.13
N ARG A 31 -6.28 -6.68 10.30
CA ARG A 31 -7.05 -7.88 10.61
C ARG A 31 -8.37 -7.90 9.83
N GLU A 32 -9.05 -6.75 9.77
CA GLU A 32 -10.38 -6.60 9.15
C GLU A 32 -10.28 -6.75 7.62
N GLU A 33 -9.31 -6.08 6.98
CA GLU A 33 -9.24 -6.02 5.51
C GLU A 33 -8.41 -7.13 4.84
N ILE A 34 -7.43 -7.72 5.53
CA ILE A 34 -6.53 -8.73 4.95
C ILE A 34 -6.32 -9.98 5.83
N ASP A 35 -7.09 -10.11 6.92
CA ASP A 35 -6.98 -11.23 7.87
C ASP A 35 -5.53 -11.51 8.33
N LEU A 36 -4.80 -10.42 8.62
CA LEU A 36 -3.41 -10.51 9.08
C LEU A 36 -3.32 -11.21 10.44
N ASP A 37 -2.50 -12.25 10.53
CA ASP A 37 -2.17 -12.92 11.78
C ASP A 37 -1.26 -12.03 12.65
N LEU A 38 -1.88 -11.22 13.51
CA LEU A 38 -1.18 -10.28 14.39
C LEU A 38 -0.27 -10.94 15.44
N SER A 39 -0.35 -12.25 15.62
CA SER A 39 0.60 -12.98 16.47
C SER A 39 1.97 -13.15 15.81
N LYS A 40 2.03 -13.04 14.48
CA LYS A 40 3.24 -13.17 13.67
C LYS A 40 3.72 -11.83 13.11
N HIS A 41 2.79 -11.03 12.61
CA HIS A 41 3.09 -9.77 11.93
C HIS A 41 2.26 -8.66 12.54
N ARG A 42 2.92 -7.66 13.13
CA ARG A 42 2.25 -6.53 13.77
C ARG A 42 3.03 -5.26 13.49
N ALA A 43 2.34 -4.20 13.12
CA ALA A 43 2.93 -2.88 13.06
C ALA A 43 3.28 -2.39 14.47
N THR A 44 4.45 -1.79 14.60
CA THR A 44 4.89 -1.07 15.78
C THR A 44 5.17 0.40 15.43
N ASP A 45 5.52 1.22 16.42
CA ASP A 45 5.91 2.61 16.16
C ASP A 45 7.16 2.68 15.26
N GLU A 46 8.06 1.70 15.34
CA GLU A 46 9.24 1.56 14.46
C GLU A 46 8.87 1.17 13.03
N SER A 47 7.67 0.63 12.80
CA SER A 47 7.16 0.33 11.46
C SER A 47 6.67 1.58 10.73
N HIS A 48 6.59 2.73 11.41
CA HIS A 48 6.14 3.99 10.82
C HIS A 48 7.15 4.53 9.80
N VAL A 49 6.68 4.81 8.59
CA VAL A 49 7.52 5.28 7.48
C VAL A 49 7.35 6.77 7.24
N MET A 50 6.12 7.24 7.20
CA MET A 50 5.83 8.65 6.93
C MET A 50 4.43 9.05 7.41
N SER A 51 4.28 10.35 7.65
CA SER A 51 2.98 10.99 7.82
C SER A 51 2.80 12.05 6.76
N HIS A 52 1.62 12.15 6.17
CA HIS A 52 1.29 13.19 5.20
C HIS A 52 0.03 13.95 5.62
N VAL A 53 0.13 15.28 5.64
CA VAL A 53 -0.97 16.17 5.95
C VAL A 53 -1.65 16.59 4.65
N ASP A 54 -2.89 16.17 4.46
CA ASP A 54 -3.75 16.67 3.39
C ASP A 54 -4.62 17.81 3.91
N HIS A 55 -4.24 19.03 3.56
CA HIS A 55 -4.97 20.23 3.97
C HIS A 55 -6.35 20.37 3.31
N LYS A 56 -6.62 19.67 2.21
CA LYS A 56 -7.92 19.71 1.51
C LYS A 56 -8.93 18.82 2.21
N THR A 57 -8.56 17.58 2.51
CA THR A 57 -9.43 16.63 3.23
C THR A 57 -9.37 16.80 4.75
N LYS A 58 -8.43 17.61 5.26
CA LYS A 58 -8.17 17.79 6.70
C LYS A 58 -7.79 16.48 7.39
N LEU A 59 -7.13 15.60 6.66
CA LEU A 59 -6.65 14.32 7.16
C LEU A 59 -5.13 14.33 7.35
N VAL A 60 -4.68 13.60 8.36
CA VAL A 60 -3.29 13.16 8.48
C VAL A 60 -3.28 11.67 8.20
N THR A 61 -2.54 11.26 7.17
CA THR A 61 -2.38 9.85 6.80
C THR A 61 -1.06 9.34 7.35
N HIS A 62 -1.10 8.20 8.04
CA HIS A 62 0.07 7.53 8.59
C HIS A 62 0.34 6.27 7.79
N PHE A 63 1.56 6.10 7.30
CA PHE A 63 1.96 4.95 6.50
C PHE A 63 2.96 4.09 7.27
N PHE A 64 2.71 2.79 7.31
CA PHE A 64 3.51 1.79 7.99
C PHE A 64 3.99 0.73 7.00
N ALA A 65 5.14 0.13 7.28
CA ALA A 65 5.68 -0.98 6.51
C ALA A 65 6.16 -2.10 7.45
N ILE A 66 5.79 -3.33 7.12
CA ILE A 66 6.22 -4.54 7.82
C ILE A 66 6.89 -5.43 6.78
N GLU A 67 8.10 -5.89 7.08
CA GLU A 67 8.80 -6.87 6.24
C GLU A 67 8.31 -8.29 6.56
N VAL A 68 8.04 -9.06 5.52
CA VAL A 68 7.63 -10.47 5.61
C VAL A 68 8.40 -11.27 4.56
N ASN A 69 8.63 -12.55 4.81
CA ASN A 69 9.22 -13.41 3.79
C ASN A 69 8.18 -13.83 2.72
N LEU A 70 8.64 -14.44 1.63
CA LEU A 70 7.77 -14.77 0.50
C LEU A 70 6.68 -15.81 0.86
N ASP A 71 7.00 -16.80 1.70
CA ASP A 71 6.04 -17.83 2.10
C ASP A 71 4.94 -17.24 2.98
N GLU A 72 5.30 -16.36 3.91
CA GLU A 72 4.35 -15.59 4.72
C GLU A 72 3.50 -14.67 3.85
N PHE A 73 4.11 -13.97 2.90
CA PHE A 73 3.39 -13.11 1.95
C PHE A 73 2.33 -13.87 1.16
N LEU A 74 2.66 -15.08 0.69
CA LEU A 74 1.72 -15.98 -0.01
C LEU A 74 0.57 -16.45 0.90
N VAL A 75 0.83 -16.65 2.18
CA VAL A 75 -0.22 -17.00 3.15
C VAL A 75 -1.14 -15.81 3.38
N ILE A 76 -0.59 -14.60 3.56
CA ILE A 76 -1.37 -13.38 3.72
C ILE A 76 -2.30 -13.19 2.52
N GLU A 77 -1.77 -13.28 1.28
CA GLU A 77 -2.59 -13.13 0.07
C GLU A 77 -3.78 -14.10 -0.02
N LYS A 78 -3.62 -15.33 0.47
CA LYS A 78 -4.72 -16.32 0.50
C LYS A 78 -5.76 -15.98 1.56
N ARG A 79 -5.31 -15.58 2.74
CA ARG A 79 -6.17 -15.22 3.88
C ARG A 79 -7.03 -13.99 3.59
N CYS A 80 -6.58 -13.08 2.73
CA CYS A 80 -7.39 -11.92 2.33
C CYS A 80 -8.77 -12.28 1.77
N LEU A 81 -8.96 -13.49 1.22
CA LEU A 81 -10.27 -13.94 0.72
C LEU A 81 -11.25 -14.31 1.84
N ASP A 82 -10.72 -14.57 3.04
CA ASP A 82 -11.47 -14.90 4.25
C ASP A 82 -11.59 -13.68 5.20
N ALA A 83 -11.07 -12.51 4.80
CA ALA A 83 -11.11 -11.28 5.58
C ALA A 83 -12.53 -10.72 5.70
N GLU A 84 -12.80 -10.01 6.79
CA GLU A 84 -14.14 -9.48 7.11
C GLU A 84 -14.65 -8.55 6.01
N ASP A 85 -13.79 -7.68 5.50
CA ASP A 85 -14.17 -6.66 4.52
C ASP A 85 -14.03 -7.11 3.06
N TYR A 86 -13.70 -8.39 2.82
CA TYR A 86 -13.54 -8.91 1.47
C TYR A 86 -14.88 -8.93 0.72
N GLY A 87 -14.90 -8.26 -0.44
CA GLY A 87 -16.10 -8.12 -1.27
C GLY A 87 -16.98 -6.92 -0.90
N GLU A 88 -16.66 -6.20 0.18
CA GLU A 88 -17.34 -4.97 0.58
C GLU A 88 -16.42 -3.76 0.39
N GLU A 89 -15.52 -3.51 1.33
CA GLU A 89 -14.59 -2.37 1.25
C GLU A 89 -13.32 -2.70 0.44
N SER A 90 -12.88 -3.96 0.49
CA SER A 90 -11.74 -4.49 -0.26
C SER A 90 -12.19 -5.48 -1.32
N LEU A 91 -11.88 -5.18 -2.59
CA LEU A 91 -12.25 -6.00 -3.75
C LEU A 91 -11.13 -6.97 -4.19
N GLY A 92 -10.07 -7.08 -3.38
CA GLY A 92 -8.99 -8.03 -3.58
C GLY A 92 -7.60 -7.41 -3.62
N VAL A 93 -6.62 -8.22 -3.22
CA VAL A 93 -5.22 -7.81 -3.15
C VAL A 93 -4.49 -7.96 -4.48
N LEU A 94 -3.48 -7.11 -4.65
CA LEU A 94 -2.58 -7.11 -5.79
C LEU A 94 -1.14 -6.82 -5.35
N ARG A 95 -0.20 -7.48 -6.03
CA ARG A 95 1.24 -7.20 -5.91
C ARG A 95 1.60 -5.99 -6.77
N ALA A 96 2.37 -5.07 -6.20
CA ALA A 96 2.94 -3.97 -6.97
C ALA A 96 3.98 -4.52 -7.96
N CYS A 97 3.84 -4.20 -9.25
CA CYS A 97 4.84 -4.59 -10.25
C CYS A 97 6.06 -3.67 -10.12
N LEU A 98 7.18 -4.16 -9.59
CA LEU A 98 8.39 -3.33 -9.39
C LEU A 98 9.41 -3.43 -10.53
N TYR A 99 9.30 -4.43 -11.39
CA TYR A 99 10.16 -4.56 -12.57
C TYR A 99 9.73 -3.61 -13.70
N THR A 100 10.64 -3.28 -14.60
CA THR A 100 10.33 -2.55 -15.84
C THR A 100 10.73 -3.39 -17.04
N MET A 101 9.82 -3.63 -17.97
CA MET A 101 10.09 -4.43 -19.18
C MET A 101 11.00 -3.69 -20.17
N ALA A 102 11.47 -4.41 -21.20
CA ALA A 102 12.41 -3.88 -22.20
C ALA A 102 11.89 -2.62 -22.93
N ASP A 103 10.58 -2.51 -23.14
CA ASP A 103 9.93 -1.34 -23.73
C ASP A 103 9.89 -0.10 -22.82
N LYS A 104 10.37 -0.22 -21.58
CA LYS A 104 10.43 0.84 -20.58
C LYS A 104 9.08 1.40 -20.14
N ILE A 105 7.98 0.72 -20.50
CA ILE A 105 6.61 1.15 -20.23
C ILE A 105 5.89 0.13 -19.35
N ARG A 106 5.94 -1.17 -19.69
CA ARG A 106 5.25 -2.22 -18.93
C ARG A 106 5.95 -2.53 -17.61
N GLY A 107 5.16 -2.96 -16.62
CA GLY A 107 5.61 -3.17 -15.24
C GLY A 107 5.38 -1.93 -14.39
N PHE A 108 6.41 -1.49 -13.65
CA PHE A 108 6.32 -0.40 -12.68
C PHE A 108 5.79 0.92 -13.24
N PRO A 109 6.19 1.42 -14.42
CA PRO A 109 5.63 2.66 -14.96
C PRO A 109 4.12 2.56 -15.23
N SER A 110 3.69 1.47 -15.88
CA SER A 110 2.26 1.20 -16.13
C SER A 110 1.47 0.99 -14.83
N PHE A 111 2.10 0.41 -13.81
CA PHE A 111 1.51 0.26 -12.48
C PHE A 111 1.32 1.63 -11.81
N LEU A 112 2.32 2.50 -11.84
CA LEU A 112 2.23 3.87 -11.33
C LEU A 112 1.23 4.74 -12.10
N LYS A 113 0.78 4.34 -13.29
CA LYS A 113 -0.24 5.04 -14.08
C LYS A 113 -1.67 4.72 -13.66
N GLN A 114 -1.86 3.66 -12.88
CA GLN A 114 -3.17 3.27 -12.37
C GLN A 114 -3.79 4.37 -11.48
N ASN A 115 -5.07 4.20 -11.17
CA ASN A 115 -5.82 5.13 -10.34
C ASN A 115 -5.57 4.81 -8.86
N PHE A 116 -4.74 5.60 -8.18
CA PHE A 116 -4.46 5.45 -6.75
C PHE A 116 -5.32 6.39 -5.92
N VAL A 117 -5.71 5.98 -4.72
CA VAL A 117 -6.43 6.81 -3.76
C VAL A 117 -5.48 7.80 -3.07
N GLY A 118 -5.93 9.04 -2.87
CA GLY A 118 -5.21 10.05 -2.07
C GLY A 118 -3.72 10.17 -2.39
N CYS A 119 -2.89 10.06 -1.34
CA CYS A 119 -1.42 10.07 -1.42
C CYS A 119 -0.77 8.67 -1.49
N CYS A 120 -1.55 7.63 -1.84
CA CYS A 120 -1.10 6.24 -1.79
C CYS A 120 0.09 5.97 -2.74
N LYS A 121 0.13 6.65 -3.89
CA LYS A 121 1.24 6.53 -4.84
C LYS A 121 2.55 7.08 -4.26
N GLU A 122 2.49 8.20 -3.57
CA GLU A 122 3.60 8.83 -2.87
C GLU A 122 4.07 7.95 -1.71
N GLN A 123 3.13 7.39 -0.93
CA GLN A 123 3.43 6.43 0.14
C GLN A 123 4.14 5.18 -0.40
N LEU A 124 3.68 4.63 -1.52
CA LEU A 124 4.35 3.50 -2.19
C LEU A 124 5.80 3.86 -2.55
N CYS A 125 6.01 5.01 -3.21
CA CYS A 125 7.35 5.45 -3.60
C CYS A 125 8.26 5.66 -2.38
N GLN A 126 7.75 6.32 -1.33
CA GLN A 126 8.51 6.54 -0.11
C GLN A 126 8.83 5.22 0.62
N GLY A 127 7.87 4.30 0.72
CA GLY A 127 8.07 2.98 1.31
C GLY A 127 9.14 2.17 0.60
N LEU A 128 9.06 2.08 -0.73
CA LEU A 128 10.07 1.38 -1.54
C LEU A 128 11.48 1.92 -1.31
N ARG A 129 11.62 3.25 -1.17
CA ARG A 129 12.90 3.90 -0.87
C ARG A 129 13.36 3.64 0.55
N THR A 130 12.51 3.88 1.56
CA THR A 130 12.87 3.72 2.98
C THR A 130 13.22 2.27 3.31
N CYS A 131 12.54 1.30 2.70
CA CYS A 131 12.80 -0.12 2.88
C CYS A 131 13.96 -0.63 2.00
N ASN A 132 14.69 0.23 1.28
CA ASN A 132 15.79 -0.13 0.37
C ASN A 132 15.41 -1.17 -0.70
N ILE A 133 14.15 -1.19 -1.14
CA ILE A 133 13.65 -2.09 -2.19
C ILE A 133 13.98 -1.52 -3.57
N MET A 134 13.90 -0.19 -3.73
CA MET A 134 14.26 0.51 -4.95
C MET A 134 15.05 1.78 -4.63
N THR A 135 15.98 2.11 -5.51
CA THR A 135 16.73 3.37 -5.44
C THR A 135 15.85 4.56 -5.82
N GLU A 136 16.25 5.76 -5.41
CA GLU A 136 15.55 7.00 -5.82
C GLU A 136 15.56 7.19 -7.34
N GLU A 137 16.63 6.79 -8.04
CA GLU A 137 16.74 6.90 -9.48
C GLU A 137 15.75 5.98 -10.21
N GLU A 138 15.62 4.73 -9.76
CA GLU A 138 14.64 3.78 -10.31
C GLU A 138 13.21 4.28 -10.12
N ILE A 139 12.89 4.83 -8.94
CA ILE A 139 11.57 5.41 -8.63
C ILE A 139 11.28 6.61 -9.53
N ARG A 140 12.22 7.57 -9.63
CA ARG A 140 12.07 8.76 -10.48
C ARG A 140 11.92 8.40 -11.95
N THR A 141 12.67 7.41 -12.42
CA THR A 141 12.56 6.88 -13.78
C THR A 141 11.17 6.28 -14.02
N GLY A 142 10.68 5.45 -13.10
CA GLY A 142 9.34 4.86 -13.17
C GLY A 142 8.23 5.92 -13.24
N LEU A 143 8.30 6.94 -12.38
CA LEU A 143 7.35 8.06 -12.35
C LEU A 143 7.39 8.88 -13.65
N SER A 144 8.58 9.21 -14.15
CA SER A 144 8.73 9.93 -15.42
C SER A 144 8.07 9.17 -16.56
N ARG A 145 8.34 7.87 -16.68
CA ARG A 145 7.76 7.03 -17.73
C ARG A 145 6.26 6.87 -17.59
N SER A 146 5.73 6.78 -16.38
CA SER A 146 4.29 6.75 -16.12
C SER A 146 3.56 7.99 -16.65
N ASN A 147 4.19 9.17 -16.54
CA ASN A 147 3.63 10.42 -17.06
C ASN A 147 3.56 10.43 -18.59
N ASP A 148 4.52 9.80 -19.27
CA ASP A 148 4.58 9.72 -20.74
C ASP A 148 3.51 8.78 -21.34
N ILE A 149 2.92 7.88 -20.54
CA ILE A 149 1.86 6.98 -20.99
C ILE A 149 0.60 7.80 -21.28
N LYS A 150 0.13 7.78 -22.53
CA LYS A 150 -1.15 8.38 -22.92
C LYS A 150 -2.31 7.55 -22.35
N LYS A 151 -3.34 8.23 -21.82
CA LYS A 151 -4.61 7.60 -21.42
C LYS A 151 -5.42 7.22 -22.66
#